data_AF-A0A953SPR9-F1
#
_entry.id   AF-A0A953SPR9-F1
#
_cell.length_a   1.000
_cell.length_b   1.000
_cell.length_c   1.000
_cell.angle_alpha   90.00
_cell.angle_beta   90.00
_cell.angle_gamma   90.00
#
_symmetry.space_group_name_H-M   'P 1'
#
loop_
_entity.id
_entity.type
_entity.pdbx_description
1 polymer ?
#
loop_
_entity_poly.entity_id
_entity_poly.type
_entity_poly.pdbx_seq_one_letter_code
_entity_poly.pdbx_strand_id
1 'polypeptide(L)'
;MKLNKKQKRTIIISSILILISLIVWQSFGGEIFTKTEILIEKNDEMLGTSYKEWKDQFVLGLDYTLTFIGLVVSVTVLFLWRLKTSTK
;
A
#
# COMPACT_ATOMS: atom_id res chain seq x y z
N MET A 1 7.84 -0.40 -30.31
CA MET A 1 9.02 -0.41 -29.42
C MET A 1 9.19 -1.82 -28.86
N LYS A 2 10.27 -2.54 -29.19
CA LYS A 2 10.45 -3.95 -28.77
C LYS A 2 11.08 -3.98 -27.37
N LEU A 3 10.31 -4.35 -26.35
CA LEU A 3 10.83 -4.47 -24.98
C LEU A 3 11.78 -5.66 -24.89
N ASN A 4 12.95 -5.47 -24.29
CA ASN A 4 13.87 -6.59 -24.07
C ASN A 4 13.35 -7.50 -22.93
N LYS A 5 13.85 -8.74 -22.86
CA LYS A 5 13.39 -9.73 -21.85
C LYS A 5 13.57 -9.22 -20.42
N LYS A 6 14.62 -8.43 -20.14
CA LYS A 6 14.91 -7.86 -18.82
C LYS A 6 13.88 -6.78 -18.45
N GLN A 7 13.58 -5.85 -19.36
CA GLN A 7 12.57 -4.81 -19.20
C GLN A 7 11.18 -5.40 -18.97
N LYS A 8 10.80 -6.43 -19.76
CA LYS A 8 9.53 -7.14 -19.56
C LYS A 8 9.46 -7.78 -18.17
N ARG A 9 10.54 -8.42 -17.71
CA ARG A 9 10.62 -9.00 -16.37
C ARG A 9 10.51 -7.93 -15.28
N THR A 10 11.21 -6.80 -15.42
CA THR A 10 11.13 -5.67 -14.48
C THR A 10 9.71 -5.13 -14.37
N ILE A 11 9.02 -4.92 -15.50
CA ILE A 11 7.62 -4.46 -15.51
C ILE A 11 6.73 -5.46 -14.77
N ILE A 12 6.81 -6.75 -15.09
CA ILE A 12 6.00 -7.79 -14.44
C ILE A 12 6.22 -7.80 -12.92
N ILE A 13 7.47 -7.76 -12.46
CA ILE A 13 7.79 -7.73 -11.02
C ILE A 13 7.19 -6.49 -10.36
N SER A 14 7.36 -5.31 -10.96
CA SER A 14 6.80 -4.07 -10.42
C SER A 14 5.27 -4.09 -10.36
N SER A 15 4.60 -4.64 -11.38
CA SER A 15 3.15 -4.78 -11.40
C SER A 15 2.65 -5.73 -10.32
N ILE A 16 3.35 -6.84 -10.07
CA ILE A 16 3.01 -7.77 -8.98
C ILE A 16 3.15 -7.08 -7.62
N LEU A 17 4.22 -6.32 -7.40
CA LEU A 17 4.42 -5.57 -6.15
C LEU A 17 3.30 -4.54 -5.91
N ILE A 18 2.90 -3.80 -6.95
CA ILE A 18 1.78 -2.85 -6.88
C ILE A 18 0.49 -3.59 -6.55
N LEU A 19 0.19 -4.69 -7.25
CA LEU A 19 -1.03 -5.48 -7.02
C LEU A 19 -1.10 -6.01 -5.58
N ILE A 20 0.00 -6.56 -5.06
CA ILE A 20 0.09 -7.04 -3.69
C ILE A 20 -0.14 -5.90 -2.70
N SER A 21 0.45 -4.72 -2.93
CA SER A 21 0.25 -3.57 -2.03
C SER A 21 -1.20 -3.12 -1.95
N LEU A 22 -1.94 -3.16 -3.07
CA LEU A 22 -3.36 -2.83 -3.09
C LEU A 22 -4.21 -3.89 -2.38
N ILE A 23 -3.86 -5.18 -2.50
CA ILE A 23 -4.54 -6.26 -1.77
C ILE A 23 -4.33 -6.10 -0.26
N VAL A 24 -3.10 -5.79 0.17
CA VAL A 24 -2.81 -5.53 1.60
C VAL A 24 -3.62 -4.33 2.08
N TRP A 25 -3.60 -3.21 1.37
CA TRP A 25 -4.41 -2.04 1.71
C TRP A 25 -5.90 -2.38 1.86
N GLN A 26 -6.46 -3.15 0.92
CA GLN A 26 -7.84 -3.59 1.00
C GLN A 26 -8.11 -4.48 2.23
N SER A 27 -7.16 -5.35 2.62
CA SER A 27 -7.29 -6.19 3.83
C SER A 27 -7.25 -5.40 5.14
N PHE A 28 -6.67 -4.19 5.14
CA PHE A 28 -6.71 -3.28 6.28
C PHE A 28 -7.99 -2.44 6.32
N GLY A 29 -8.90 -2.59 5.35
CA GLY A 29 -10.20 -1.93 5.34
C GLY A 29 -10.38 -0.89 4.23
N GLY A 30 -9.35 -0.63 3.41
CA GLY A 30 -9.47 0.28 2.26
C GLY A 30 -9.63 1.75 2.65
N GLU A 31 -9.05 2.16 3.78
CA GLU A 31 -9.11 3.54 4.26
C GLU A 31 -8.30 4.50 3.38
N ILE A 32 -8.74 5.75 3.25
CA ILE A 32 -8.01 6.77 2.45
C ILE A 32 -6.75 7.24 3.20
N PHE A 33 -6.90 7.52 4.50
CA PHE A 33 -5.83 8.00 5.36
C PHE A 33 -5.46 6.95 6.40
N THR A 34 -4.18 6.87 6.72
CA THR A 34 -3.69 5.96 7.76
C THR A 34 -4.18 6.44 9.13
N LYS A 35 -4.73 5.52 9.92
CA LYS A 35 -5.21 5.80 11.28
C LYS A 35 -4.38 5.00 12.27
N THR A 36 -4.02 5.64 13.38
CA THR A 36 -3.34 4.96 14.51
C THR A 36 -4.30 4.61 15.62
N GLU A 37 -5.46 5.27 15.64
CA GLU A 37 -6.50 5.10 16.64
C GLU A 37 -7.86 4.99 15.96
N ILE A 38 -8.72 4.14 16.50
CA ILE A 38 -10.12 4.02 16.09
C ILE A 38 -11.02 4.25 17.30
N LEU A 39 -12.14 4.92 17.06
CA LEU A 39 -13.16 5.14 18.09
C LEU A 39 -14.03 3.89 18.18
N ILE A 40 -13.98 3.20 19.31
CA ILE A 40 -14.77 1.99 19.56
C ILE A 40 -15.80 2.28 20.64
N GLU A 41 -17.01 1.78 20.44
CA GLU A 41 -18.05 1.80 21.46
C GLU A 41 -17.90 0.56 22.36
N LYS A 42 -17.73 0.82 23.65
CA LYS A 42 -17.53 -0.21 24.67
C LYS A 42 -18.74 -0.22 25.59
N ASN A 43 -19.37 -1.38 25.68
CA ASN A 43 -20.47 -1.61 26.60
C ASN A 43 -19.92 -2.09 27.94
N ASP A 44 -20.21 -1.32 28.98
CA ASP A 44 -20.00 -1.76 30.35
C ASP A 44 -21.26 -2.50 30.82
N GLU A 45 -21.19 -3.82 30.84
CA GLU A 45 -22.32 -4.67 31.27
C GLU A 45 -22.63 -4.51 32.77
N MET A 46 -21.67 -4.05 33.60
CA MET A 46 -21.90 -3.85 35.02
C MET A 46 -22.64 -2.54 35.32
N LEU A 47 -22.40 -1.50 34.52
CA LEU A 47 -23.05 -0.19 34.67
C LEU A 47 -24.23 0.01 33.71
N GLY A 48 -24.41 -0.89 32.73
CA GLY A 48 -25.44 -0.78 31.70
C GLY A 48 -25.24 0.42 30.77
N THR A 49 -24.01 0.93 30.67
CA THR A 49 -23.67 2.15 29.93
C THR A 49 -22.74 1.85 28.77
N SER A 50 -22.95 2.54 27.65
CA SER A 50 -22.07 2.53 26.49
C SER A 50 -21.22 3.81 26.49
N TYR A 51 -19.90 3.67 26.35
CA TYR A 51 -19.00 4.82 26.16
C TYR A 51 -18.07 4.61 24.97
N LYS A 52 -17.61 5.71 24.38
CA LYS A 52 -16.67 5.70 23.27
C LYS A 52 -15.26 5.82 23.80
N GLU A 53 -14.40 4.89 23.42
CA GLU A 53 -12.98 4.85 23.80
C GLU A 53 -12.13 4.85 22.52
N TRP A 54 -11.09 5.68 22.47
CA TRP A 54 -10.08 5.59 21.43
C TRP A 54 -9.20 4.38 21.72
N LYS A 55 -9.18 3.44 20.79
CA LYS A 55 -8.30 2.27 20.86
C LYS A 55 -7.19 2.41 19.84
N ASP A 56 -5.97 2.24 20.31
CA ASP A 56 -4.79 2.14 19.45
C ASP A 56 -4.97 0.94 18.50
N GLN A 57 -5.15 1.25 17.22
CA GLN A 57 -5.24 0.27 16.16
C GLN A 57 -4.72 0.90 14.87
N PHE A 58 -3.62 0.34 14.37
CA PHE A 58 -3.06 0.76 13.10
C PHE A 58 -3.92 0.25 11.94
N VAL A 59 -4.41 1.20 11.14
CA VAL A 59 -5.14 0.95 9.91
C VAL A 59 -4.38 1.60 8.76
N LEU A 60 -3.81 0.76 7.89
CA LEU A 60 -3.06 1.23 6.73
C LEU A 60 -3.97 1.95 5.75
N GLY A 61 -3.64 3.20 5.45
CA GLY A 61 -4.34 4.03 4.49
C GLY A 61 -3.78 3.96 3.07
N LEU A 62 -4.56 4.53 2.16
CA LEU A 62 -4.19 4.70 0.76
C LEU A 62 -3.02 5.69 0.61
N ASP A 63 -2.90 6.67 1.49
CA ASP A 63 -1.78 7.61 1.58
C ASP A 63 -0.40 6.93 1.61
N TYR A 64 -0.17 6.01 2.54
CA TYR A 64 1.08 5.24 2.63
C TYR A 64 1.21 4.25 1.47
N THR A 65 0.10 3.63 1.06
CA THR A 65 0.08 2.67 -0.05
C THR A 65 0.47 3.34 -1.37
N LEU A 66 -0.05 4.53 -1.67
CA LEU A 66 0.30 5.32 -2.85
C LEU A 66 1.74 5.81 -2.78
N THR A 67 2.23 6.20 -1.60
CA THR A 67 3.64 6.57 -1.41
C THR A 67 4.55 5.39 -1.78
N PHE A 68 4.24 4.19 -1.28
CA PHE A 68 4.95 2.97 -1.63
C PHE A 68 4.89 2.67 -3.14
N ILE A 69 3.71 2.75 -3.75
CA ILE A 69 3.54 2.56 -5.20
C ILE A 69 4.37 3.58 -5.98
N GLY A 70 4.38 4.85 -5.56
CA GLY A 70 5.19 5.91 -6.16
C GLY A 70 6.68 5.59 -6.13
N LEU A 71 7.18 5.03 -5.02
CA LEU A 71 8.57 4.56 -4.92
C LEU A 71 8.84 3.37 -5.86
N VAL A 72 7.95 2.38 -5.90
CA VAL A 72 8.07 1.22 -6.81
C VAL A 72 8.12 1.68 -8.28
N VAL A 73 7.24 2.61 -8.66
CA VAL A 73 7.23 3.18 -10.02
C VAL A 73 8.51 3.94 -10.31
N SER A 74 8.98 4.78 -9.38
CA SER A 74 10.22 5.55 -9.52
C SER A 74 11.43 4.63 -9.74
N VAL A 75 11.56 3.59 -8.92
CA VAL A 75 12.62 2.58 -9.06
C VAL A 75 12.49 1.84 -10.40
N THR A 76 11.26 1.47 -10.78
CA THR A 76 11.00 0.78 -12.05
C THR A 76 11.44 1.63 -13.24
N VAL A 77 11.12 2.92 -13.26
CA VAL A 77 11.55 3.86 -14.31
C VAL A 77 13.07 3.95 -14.38
N LEU A 78 13.76 4.06 -13.23
CA LEU A 78 15.22 4.08 -13.19
C LEU A 78 15.84 2.80 -13.76
N PHE A 79 15.29 1.62 -13.41
CA PHE A 79 15.75 0.35 -13.96
C PHE A 79 15.49 0.24 -15.45
N LEU A 80 14.32 0.66 -15.94
CA LEU A 80 14.00 0.65 -17.37
C LEU A 80 14.93 1.57 -18.17
N TRP A 81 15.27 2.75 -17.62
CA TRP A 81 16.21 3.68 -18.23
C TRP A 81 17.62 3.08 -18.30
N ARG A 82 18.12 2.49 -17.20
CA ARG A 82 19.42 1.80 -17.16
C ARG A 82 19.49 0.59 -18.10
N LEU A 83 18.42 -0.19 -18.21
CA LEU A 83 18.37 -1.34 -19.12
C LEU A 83 18.32 -0.91 -20.59
N LYS A 84 17.74 0.26 -20.88
CA LYS A 84 17.75 0.85 -22.23
C LYS A 84 19.15 1.31 -22.63
N THR A 85 19.90 1.96 -21.73
CA THR A 85 21.28 2.42 -22.01
C THR A 85 22.25 1.25 -22.17
N SER A 86 22.07 0.16 -21.41
CA SER A 86 22.91 -1.05 -21.53
C SER A 86 22.69 -1.87 -22.81
N THR A 87 21.63 -1.61 -23.59
CA THR A 87 21.33 -2.33 -24.84
C THR A 87 21.78 -1.54 -26.08
N LYS A 88 22.28 -0.31 -25.90
CA LYS A 88 22.99 0.44 -26.94
C LYS A 88 24.48 0.15 -26.84
#